data_AF-A0A416MDZ5-F1
#
_entry.id   AF-A0A416MDZ5-F1
#
_cell.length_a   1.000
_cell.length_b   1.000
_cell.length_c   1.000
_cell.angle_alpha   90.00
_cell.angle_beta   90.00
_cell.angle_gamma   90.00
#
_symmetry.space_group_name_H-M   'P 1'
#
loop_
_entity.id
_entity.type
_entity.pdbx_description
1 polymer ?
#
loop_
_entity_poly.entity_id
_entity_poly.type
_entity_poly.pdbx_seq_one_letter_code
_entity_poly.pdbx_strand_id
1 'polypeptide(L)'
;MNNTNKDVLTAALNDYLAYIQIDSLGDVTPQVNAIIALRDYILTNGYTEELIKSNLSIIIPAIKHHRKTLKDNIDHARLTGNEAELSKFLSEYNDLQPFIALTKHFEKFL
;
A
#
# COMPACT_ATOMS: atom_id res chain seq x y z
N MET A 1 10.13 -9.76 -12.41
CA MET A 1 9.22 -9.22 -11.39
C MET A 1 7.85 -9.08 -12.01
N ASN A 2 6.77 -9.46 -11.30
CA ASN A 2 5.43 -9.36 -11.87
C ASN A 2 4.95 -7.90 -11.84
N ASN A 3 4.51 -7.35 -12.97
CA ASN A 3 4.06 -5.95 -13.07
C ASN A 3 2.92 -5.64 -12.09
N THR A 4 2.06 -6.62 -11.82
CA THR A 4 0.92 -6.51 -10.89
C THR A 4 1.34 -6.17 -9.45
N ASN A 5 2.45 -6.73 -8.95
CA ASN A 5 2.92 -6.45 -7.58
C ASN A 5 3.51 -5.05 -7.46
N LYS A 6 4.04 -4.50 -8.55
CA LYS A 6 4.49 -3.11 -8.59
C LYS A 6 3.29 -2.18 -8.48
N ASP A 7 2.25 -2.45 -9.26
CA ASP A 7 1.06 -1.60 -9.34
C ASP A 7 0.32 -1.56 -8.00
N VAL A 8 0.18 -2.69 -7.31
CA VAL A 8 -0.47 -2.74 -5.99
C VAL A 8 0.35 -2.01 -4.90
N LEU A 9 1.68 -2.07 -4.97
CA LEU A 9 2.54 -1.33 -4.05
C LEU A 9 2.42 0.18 -4.27
N THR A 10 2.40 0.61 -5.53
CA THR A 10 2.16 2.01 -5.89
C THR A 10 0.77 2.48 -5.47
N ALA A 11 -0.26 1.64 -5.60
CA ALA A 11 -1.61 1.94 -5.12
C ALA A 11 -1.60 2.16 -3.60
N ALA A 12 -0.98 1.27 -2.83
CA ALA A 12 -0.88 1.41 -1.38
C ALA A 12 -0.16 2.71 -0.95
N LEU A 13 0.90 3.12 -1.67
CA LEU A 13 1.59 4.38 -1.42
C LEU A 13 0.71 5.60 -1.73
N ASN A 14 -0.09 5.56 -2.79
CA ASN A 14 -1.02 6.64 -3.15
C ASN A 14 -2.16 6.77 -2.14
N ASP A 15 -2.77 5.66 -1.72
CA ASP A 15 -3.83 5.67 -0.71
C ASP A 15 -3.32 6.25 0.62
N TYR A 16 -2.10 5.85 1.02
CA TYR A 16 -1.49 6.39 2.22
C TYR A 16 -1.11 7.87 2.09
N LEU A 17 -0.60 8.29 0.93
CA LEU A 17 -0.32 9.69 0.64
C LEU A 17 -1.58 10.55 0.79
N ALA A 18 -2.71 10.10 0.23
CA ALA A 18 -3.99 10.79 0.36
C ALA A 18 -4.44 10.85 1.82
N TYR A 19 -4.31 9.74 2.56
CA TYR A 19 -4.68 9.68 3.97
C TYR A 19 -3.92 10.68 4.85
N ILE A 20 -2.58 10.72 4.76
CA ILE A 20 -1.77 11.61 5.60
C ILE A 20 -1.97 13.10 5.30
N GLN A 21 -2.44 13.43 4.09
CA GLN A 21 -2.74 14.80 3.69
C GLN A 21 -4.12 15.28 4.17
N ILE A 22 -5.04 14.35 4.43
CA ILE A 22 -6.39 14.66 4.93
C ILE A 22 -6.37 14.88 6.46
N ASP A 23 -5.60 14.07 7.18
CA ASP A 23 -5.61 14.02 8.66
C ASP A 23 -4.23 14.37 9.26
N SER A 24 -3.64 15.49 8.80
CA SER A 24 -2.29 15.87 9.20
C SER A 24 -2.25 16.53 10.58
N LEU A 25 -1.68 15.86 11.58
CA LEU A 25 -1.30 16.44 12.88
C LEU A 25 0.10 17.08 12.80
N GLY A 26 0.20 18.24 12.15
CA GLY A 26 1.45 19.01 12.02
C GLY A 26 2.02 19.04 10.60
N ASP A 27 3.29 19.43 10.47
CA ASP A 27 3.96 19.52 9.17
C ASP A 27 4.34 18.13 8.65
N VAL A 28 3.56 17.64 7.69
CA VAL A 28 3.76 16.35 7.01
C VAL A 28 4.58 16.47 5.72
N THR A 29 5.05 17.67 5.36
CA THR A 29 5.78 17.92 4.11
C THR A 29 6.98 16.96 3.90
N PRO A 30 7.83 16.69 4.90
CA PRO A 30 8.94 15.75 4.74
C PRO A 30 8.49 14.32 4.42
N GLN A 31 7.41 13.85 5.06
CA GLN A 31 6.84 12.52 4.82
C GLN A 31 6.20 12.42 3.44
N VAL A 32 5.40 13.42 3.05
CA VAL A 32 4.80 13.53 1.71
C VAL A 32 5.88 13.43 0.63
N ASN A 33 6.95 14.22 0.75
CA ASN A 33 8.04 14.21 -0.23
C ASN A 33 8.76 12.86 -0.28
N ALA A 34 8.97 12.20 0.86
CA ALA A 34 9.60 10.89 0.90
C ALA A 34 8.73 9.81 0.24
N ILE A 35 7.41 9.84 0.47
CA ILE A 35 6.45 8.90 -0.17
C ILE A 35 6.43 9.11 -1.69
N ILE A 36 6.37 10.37 -2.15
CA ILE A 36 6.39 10.70 -3.57
C ILE A 36 7.68 10.19 -4.22
N ALA A 37 8.84 10.48 -3.63
CA ALA A 37 10.14 10.05 -4.16
C ALA A 37 10.24 8.52 -4.25
N LEU A 38 9.80 7.80 -3.21
CA LEU A 38 9.79 6.33 -3.20
C LEU A 38 8.86 5.76 -4.28
N ARG A 39 7.64 6.31 -4.39
CA ARG A 39 6.65 5.89 -5.38
C ARG A 39 7.17 6.09 -6.81
N ASP A 40 7.72 7.26 -7.11
CA ASP A 40 8.19 7.61 -8.45
C ASP A 40 9.42 6.77 -8.83
N TYR A 41 10.29 6.48 -7.86
CA TYR A 41 11.37 5.52 -8.03
C TYR A 41 10.84 4.13 -8.38
N ILE A 42 9.84 3.62 -7.64
CA ILE A 42 9.24 2.29 -7.88
C ILE A 42 8.56 2.21 -9.25
N LEU A 43 7.84 3.26 -9.65
CA LEU A 43 7.19 3.32 -10.96
C LEU A 43 8.20 3.20 -12.10
N THR A 44 9.33 3.87 -11.96
CA THR A 44 10.39 3.95 -12.98
C THR A 44 11.28 2.72 -13.00
N ASN A 45 11.71 2.23 -11.83
CA ASN A 45 12.78 1.23 -11.70
C ASN A 45 12.28 -0.13 -11.18
N GLY A 46 11.03 -0.23 -10.73
CA GLY A 46 10.55 -1.36 -9.94
C GLY A 46 11.02 -1.27 -8.48
N TYR A 47 10.88 -2.37 -7.75
CA TYR A 47 11.26 -2.45 -6.33
C TYR A 47 12.28 -3.58 -6.11
N THR A 48 13.06 -3.51 -5.03
CA THR A 48 13.89 -4.63 -4.57
C THR A 48 13.57 -4.91 -3.11
N GLU A 49 13.96 -6.07 -2.59
CA GLU A 49 13.77 -6.37 -1.18
C GLU A 49 14.54 -5.38 -0.28
N GLU A 50 15.75 -4.97 -0.70
CA GLU A 50 16.56 -3.95 -0.03
C GLU A 50 15.85 -2.59 -0.02
N LEU A 51 15.25 -2.18 -1.15
CA LEU A 51 14.50 -0.92 -1.20
C LEU A 51 13.34 -0.94 -0.21
N ILE A 52 12.59 -2.04 -0.13
CA ILE A 52 11.49 -2.19 0.82
C ILE A 52 12.01 -2.13 2.26
N LYS A 53 13.11 -2.84 2.57
CA LYS A 53 13.76 -2.84 3.89
C LYS A 53 14.21 -1.45 4.32
N SER A 54 14.81 -0.67 3.43
CA SER A 54 15.29 0.68 3.73
C SER A 54 14.17 1.70 3.92
N ASN A 55 12.93 1.38 3.51
CA ASN A 55 11.79 2.30 3.55
C ASN A 55 10.61 1.78 4.39
N LEU A 56 10.88 0.88 5.36
CA LEU A 56 9.82 0.25 6.15
C LEU A 56 8.94 1.23 6.92
N SER A 57 9.49 2.37 7.36
CA SER A 57 8.72 3.42 8.04
C SER A 57 7.61 4.04 7.17
N ILE A 58 7.74 3.95 5.84
CA ILE A 58 6.73 4.37 4.86
C ILE A 58 5.88 3.17 4.39
N ILE A 59 6.55 2.05 4.08
CA ILE A 59 5.89 0.87 3.50
C ILE A 59 4.92 0.22 4.48
N ILE A 60 5.30 0.06 5.76
CA ILE A 60 4.44 -0.59 6.76
C ILE A 60 3.10 0.15 6.92
N PRO A 61 3.07 1.46 7.22
CA PRO A 61 1.79 2.15 7.37
C PRO A 61 1.00 2.20 6.07
N ALA A 62 1.66 2.31 4.91
CA ALA A 62 0.97 2.29 3.62
C ALA A 62 0.26 0.96 3.35
N ILE A 63 0.95 -0.16 3.52
CA ILE A 63 0.37 -1.50 3.34
C ILE A 63 -0.75 -1.75 4.36
N LYS A 64 -0.61 -1.29 5.61
CA LYS A 64 -1.66 -1.40 6.63
C LYS A 64 -2.91 -0.63 6.24
N HIS A 65 -2.75 0.62 5.82
CA HIS A 65 -3.85 1.49 5.41
C HIS A 65 -4.57 0.87 4.21
N HIS A 66 -3.83 0.54 3.15
CA HIS A 66 -4.38 -0.06 1.93
C HIS A 66 -5.14 -1.36 2.20
N ARG A 67 -4.55 -2.24 3.03
CA ARG A 67 -5.18 -3.49 3.43
C ARG A 67 -6.51 -3.26 4.16
N LYS A 68 -6.62 -2.22 4.98
CA LYS A 68 -7.85 -1.88 5.68
C LYS A 68 -8.90 -1.40 4.67
N THR A 69 -8.54 -0.46 3.81
CA THR A 69 -9.40 0.06 2.74
C THR A 69 -9.94 -1.06 1.84
N LEU A 70 -9.08 -1.99 1.41
CA LEU A 70 -9.51 -3.14 0.62
C LEU A 70 -10.50 -4.04 1.36
N LYS A 71 -10.31 -4.28 2.65
CA LYS A 71 -11.27 -5.09 3.44
C LYS A 71 -12.62 -4.40 3.55
N ASP A 72 -12.63 -3.11 3.86
CA ASP A 72 -13.85 -2.32 3.98
C ASP A 72 -14.61 -2.31 2.64
N ASN A 73 -13.90 -2.16 1.52
CA ASN A 73 -14.46 -2.22 0.17
C ASN A 73 -14.96 -3.61 -0.24
N ILE A 74 -14.26 -4.68 0.15
CA ILE A 74 -14.71 -6.07 -0.07
C ILE A 74 -16.02 -6.33 0.68
N ASP A 75 -16.10 -5.91 1.94
CA ASP A 75 -17.29 -6.08 2.75
C ASP A 75 -18.45 -5.26 2.19
N HIS A 76 -18.19 -4.03 1.73
CA HIS A 76 -19.19 -3.21 1.04
C HIS A 76 -19.69 -3.87 -0.25
N ALA A 77 -18.80 -4.35 -1.12
CA ALA A 77 -19.18 -5.00 -2.38
C ALA A 77 -20.01 -6.28 -2.17
N ARG A 78 -19.72 -7.05 -1.10
CA ARG A 78 -20.56 -8.18 -0.67
C ARG A 78 -21.95 -7.75 -0.25
N LEU A 79 -22.05 -6.67 0.53
CA LEU A 79 -23.33 -6.15 1.01
C LEU A 79 -24.21 -5.60 -0.12
N THR A 80 -23.60 -4.99 -1.13
CA THR A 80 -24.32 -4.41 -2.28
C THR A 80 -24.54 -5.40 -3.42
N GLY A 81 -23.93 -6.59 -3.37
CA GLY A 81 -23.99 -7.59 -4.44
C GLY A 81 -23.21 -7.20 -5.69
N ASN A 82 -22.25 -6.28 -5.60
CA ASN A 82 -21.43 -5.86 -6.73
C ASN A 82 -20.29 -6.86 -7.00
N GLU A 83 -20.58 -7.90 -7.78
CA GLU A 83 -19.63 -8.98 -8.07
C GLU A 83 -18.37 -8.50 -8.81
N ALA A 84 -18.50 -7.49 -9.69
CA ALA A 84 -17.37 -6.97 -10.46
C ALA A 84 -16.35 -6.25 -9.56
N GLU A 85 -16.83 -5.38 -8.67
CA GLU A 85 -15.98 -4.72 -7.68
C GLU A 85 -15.40 -5.72 -6.68
N LEU A 86 -16.21 -6.68 -6.22
CA LEU A 86 -15.75 -7.72 -5.32
C LEU A 86 -14.58 -8.51 -5.91
N SER A 87 -14.70 -8.94 -7.17
CA SER A 87 -13.63 -9.67 -7.87
C SER A 87 -12.37 -8.82 -8.00
N LYS A 88 -12.51 -7.52 -8.31
CA LYS A 88 -11.38 -6.59 -8.41
C LYS A 88 -10.66 -6.45 -7.07
N PHE A 89 -11.38 -6.17 -5.99
CA PHE A 89 -10.77 -5.97 -4.67
C PHE A 89 -10.15 -7.26 -4.11
N LEU A 90 -10.74 -8.42 -4.38
CA LEU A 90 -10.15 -9.71 -4.00
C LEU A 90 -8.85 -9.98 -4.76
N SER A 91 -8.79 -9.70 -6.06
CA SER A 91 -7.56 -9.82 -6.84
C SER A 91 -6.46 -8.92 -6.27
N GLU A 92 -6.79 -7.64 -6.06
CA GLU A 92 -5.82 -6.68 -5.52
C GLU A 92 -5.35 -7.05 -4.10
N TYR A 93 -6.25 -7.56 -3.26
CA TYR A 93 -5.90 -8.08 -1.93
C TYR A 93 -4.97 -9.29 -2.00
N ASN A 94 -5.12 -10.16 -3.01
CA ASN A 94 -4.22 -11.29 -3.26
C ASN A 94 -2.84 -10.81 -3.70
N ASP A 95 -2.78 -9.84 -4.61
CA ASP A 95 -1.52 -9.23 -5.08
C ASP A 95 -0.79 -8.48 -3.94
N LEU A 96 -1.53 -7.98 -2.95
CA LEU A 96 -0.98 -7.33 -1.75
C LEU A 96 -0.38 -8.34 -0.73
N GLN A 97 -0.75 -9.63 -0.78
CA GLN A 97 -0.33 -10.61 0.24
C GLN A 97 1.19 -10.73 0.47
N PRO A 98 2.06 -10.71 -0.57
CA PRO A 98 3.50 -10.76 -0.37
C PRO A 98 4.01 -9.61 0.49
N PHE A 99 3.48 -8.40 0.31
CA PHE A 99 3.85 -7.24 1.10
C PHE A 99 3.29 -7.28 2.53
N ILE A 100 2.10 -7.87 2.72
CA ILE A 100 1.55 -8.12 4.06
C ILE A 100 2.43 -9.13 4.82
N ALA A 101 2.88 -10.18 4.16
CA ALA A 101 3.79 -11.15 4.77
C ALA A 101 5.15 -10.51 5.13
N LEU A 102 5.68 -9.69 4.22
CA LEU A 102 6.94 -8.99 4.40
C LEU A 102 6.89 -7.99 5.55
N THR A 103 5.86 -7.15 5.61
CA THR A 103 5.70 -6.16 6.70
C THR A 103 5.52 -6.83 8.06
N LYS A 104 4.76 -7.93 8.16
CA LYS A 104 4.66 -8.74 9.39
C LYS A 104 5.99 -9.34 9.85
N HIS A 105 6.86 -9.70 8.91
CA HIS A 105 8.20 -10.21 9.25
C HIS A 105 9.03 -9.10 9.89
N PHE A 106 8.99 -7.89 9.33
CA PHE A 106 9.79 -6.76 9.82
C PHE A 106 9.25 -6.09 11.08
N GLU A 107 7.94 -6.12 11.31
CA GLU A 107 7.34 -5.64 12.56
C GLU A 107 7.84 -6.36 13.80
N LYS A 108 8.39 -7.57 13.66
CA LYS A 108 9.02 -8.28 14.78
C LYS A 108 10.34 -7.64 15.23
N PHE A 109 10.89 -6.72 14.45
CA PHE A 109 12.19 -6.09 14.66
C PHE A 109 12.09 -4.57 14.93
N LEU A 110 10.87 -4.03 15.00
CA LEU A 110 10.55 -2.64 15.38
C LEU A 110 9.95 -2.63 16.79
#